data_AF-I1BS99-F1
#
_entry.id   AF-I1BS99-F1
#
_cell.length_a   1.000
_cell.length_b   1.000
_cell.length_c   1.000
_cell.angle_alpha   90.00
_cell.angle_beta   90.00
_cell.angle_gamma   90.00
#
_symmetry.space_group_name_H-M   'P 1'
#
loop_
_entity.id
_entity.type
_entity.pdbx_description
1 polymer ?
#
loop_
_entity_poly.entity_id
_entity_poly.type
_entity_poly.pdbx_seq_one_letter_code
_entity_poly.pdbx_strand_id
1 'polypeptide(L)'
;MFLYVRKSPSDVDPETRLKLLQKMVDNLLDRSLVDKVYVSVSSPASSPFNERDLNKTDEIMEKLKHVTGNTPDMLEYLQSIDHNICLASIDFAGISSRSHLPYNQFLIPWGTAKIVD
;
A
#
# COMPACT_ATOMS: atom_id res chain seq x y z
N MET A 1 3.90 -10.72 8.41
CA MET A 1 2.93 -9.65 8.09
C MET A 1 3.51 -8.81 6.95
N PHE A 2 2.68 -8.33 6.02
CA PHE A 2 3.17 -7.47 4.94
C PHE A 2 2.29 -6.23 4.77
N LEU A 3 2.88 -5.18 4.22
CA LEU A 3 2.20 -3.91 3.94
C LEU A 3 1.82 -3.81 2.47
N TYR A 4 0.67 -3.21 2.21
CA TYR A 4 0.26 -2.81 0.88
C TYR A 4 -0.07 -1.32 0.84
N VAL A 5 0.66 -0.58 0.01
CA VAL A 5 0.46 0.85 -0.22
C VAL A 5 -0.13 1.04 -1.60
N ARG A 6 -1.19 1.83 -1.72
CA ARG A 6 -1.80 2.13 -3.02
C ARG A 6 -2.02 3.62 -3.18
N LYS A 7 -1.77 4.13 -4.38
CA LYS A 7 -2.21 5.46 -4.80
C LYS A 7 -3.16 5.36 -5.99
N SER A 8 -4.30 6.05 -5.89
CA SER A 8 -5.25 6.17 -7.00
C SER A 8 -4.67 7.05 -8.12
N PRO A 9 -5.07 6.81 -9.39
CA PRO A 9 -4.80 7.70 -10.51
C PRO A 9 -5.22 9.13 -10.15
N SER A 10 -4.37 10.10 -10.50
CA SER A 10 -4.58 11.52 -10.20
C SER A 10 -3.70 12.37 -11.11
N ASP A 11 -4.06 13.63 -11.35
CA ASP A 11 -3.28 14.54 -12.21
C ASP A 11 -2.04 15.14 -11.50
N VAL A 12 -1.51 14.45 -10.49
CA VAL A 12 -0.26 14.84 -9.83
C VAL A 12 0.94 14.43 -10.67
N ASP A 13 1.98 15.26 -10.66
CA ASP A 13 3.23 14.97 -11.35
C ASP A 13 3.91 13.70 -10.79
N PRO A 14 4.72 13.00 -11.60
CA PRO A 14 5.39 11.76 -11.18
C PRO A 14 6.28 11.91 -9.95
N GLU A 15 6.93 13.07 -9.77
CA GLU A 15 7.84 13.30 -8.64
C GLU A 15 7.06 13.47 -7.32
N THR A 16 5.97 14.21 -7.34
CA THR A 16 5.04 14.34 -6.22
C THR A 16 4.43 12.98 -5.88
N ARG A 17 4.03 12.18 -6.88
CA ARG A 17 3.53 10.82 -6.65
C ARG A 17 4.57 9.95 -5.97
N LEU A 18 5.82 9.96 -6.45
CA LEU A 18 6.93 9.25 -5.83
C LEU A 18 7.13 9.68 -4.37
N LYS A 19 7.19 10.99 -4.09
CA LYS A 19 7.34 11.52 -2.73
C LYS A 19 6.21 11.08 -1.81
N LEU A 20 4.97 11.08 -2.30
CA LEU A 20 3.80 10.65 -1.53
C LEU A 20 3.85 9.15 -1.23
N LEU A 21 4.18 8.33 -2.23
CA LEU A 21 4.32 6.87 -2.06
C LEU A 21 5.45 6.55 -1.09
N GLN A 22 6.63 7.17 -1.25
CA GLN A 22 7.76 6.97 -0.34
C GLN A 22 7.39 7.35 1.10
N LYS A 23 6.74 8.50 1.29
CA LYS A 23 6.29 8.93 2.62
C LYS A 23 5.30 7.96 3.24
N MET A 24 4.43 7.32 2.44
CA MET A 24 3.52 6.28 2.95
C MET A 24 4.28 5.03 3.37
N VAL A 25 5.26 4.59 2.56
CA VAL A 25 6.13 3.46 2.89
C VAL A 25 6.93 3.71 4.17
N ASP A 26 7.61 4.85 4.27
CA ASP A 26 8.46 5.20 5.42
C ASP A 26 7.64 5.28 6.72
N ASN A 27 6.47 5.94 6.69
CA ASN A 27 5.60 6.05 7.86
C ASN A 27 5.09 4.69 8.35
N LEU A 28 4.88 3.75 7.43
CA LEU A 28 4.40 2.43 7.78
C LEU A 28 5.53 1.55 8.32
N LEU A 29 6.71 1.63 7.74
CA LEU A 29 7.89 0.91 8.22
C LEU A 29 8.30 1.37 9.62
N ASP A 30 8.23 2.67 9.91
CA ASP A 30 8.53 3.21 11.24
C ASP A 30 7.57 2.70 12.32
N ARG A 31 6.32 2.41 11.94
CA ARG A 31 5.24 2.02 12.87
C ARG A 31 4.94 0.53 12.88
N SER A 32 5.59 -0.25 12.01
CA SER A 32 5.23 -1.65 11.78
C SER A 32 6.47 -2.53 11.64
N LEU A 33 6.47 -3.65 12.36
CA LEU A 33 7.46 -4.71 12.23
C LEU A 33 7.09 -5.60 11.03
N VAL A 34 7.23 -5.08 9.82
CA VAL A 34 6.90 -5.80 8.58
C VAL A 34 8.13 -6.03 7.72
N ASP A 35 8.21 -7.23 7.17
CA ASP A 35 9.38 -7.66 6.38
C ASP A 35 9.16 -7.46 4.87
N LYS A 36 7.92 -7.22 4.44
CA LYS A 36 7.56 -7.07 3.02
C LYS A 36 6.63 -5.89 2.81
N VAL A 37 6.91 -5.12 1.77
CA VAL A 37 6.14 -3.94 1.38
C VAL A 37 5.83 -4.02 -0.10
N TYR A 38 4.55 -4.00 -0.45
CA TYR A 38 4.10 -4.00 -1.83
C TYR A 38 3.42 -2.68 -2.16
N VAL A 39 3.68 -2.15 -3.35
CA VAL A 39 3.19 -0.84 -3.75
C VAL A 39 2.42 -0.91 -5.06
N SER A 40 1.31 -0.19 -5.11
CA SER A 40 0.54 0.08 -6.31
C SER A 40 0.60 1.58 -6.61
N VAL A 41 1.26 1.92 -7.72
CA VAL A 41 1.64 3.30 -8.04
C VAL A 41 0.44 4.12 -8.51
N SER A 42 -0.40 3.51 -9.34
CA SER A 42 -1.54 4.20 -9.95
C SER A 42 -2.66 3.21 -10.28
N SER A 43 -3.40 2.79 -9.27
CA SER A 43 -4.55 1.88 -9.46
C SER A 43 -5.79 2.35 -8.71
N PRO A 44 -6.98 2.36 -9.36
CA PRO A 44 -8.25 2.64 -8.69
C PRO A 44 -8.48 1.70 -7.50
N ALA A 45 -9.21 2.18 -6.49
CA ALA A 45 -9.60 1.32 -5.36
C ALA A 45 -10.57 0.21 -5.81
N SER A 46 -11.38 0.51 -6.81
CA SER A 46 -12.40 -0.36 -7.38
C SER A 46 -11.86 -1.39 -8.36
N SER A 47 -10.61 -1.27 -8.83
CA SER A 47 -10.05 -2.27 -9.73
C SER A 47 -9.64 -3.52 -8.93
N PRO A 48 -9.90 -4.73 -9.46
CA PRO A 48 -9.48 -5.97 -8.81
C PRO A 48 -7.95 -6.09 -8.82
N PHE A 49 -7.37 -6.79 -7.84
CA PHE A 49 -5.92 -6.85 -7.65
C PHE A 49 -5.16 -7.41 -8.86
N ASN A 50 -5.75 -8.37 -9.58
CA ASN A 50 -5.17 -8.98 -10.78
C ASN A 50 -5.10 -8.03 -11.99
N GLU A 51 -5.78 -6.89 -11.95
CA GLU A 51 -5.75 -5.87 -13.00
C GLU A 51 -4.84 -4.67 -12.65
N ARG A 52 -4.26 -4.66 -11.44
CA ARG A 52 -3.43 -3.55 -10.95
C ARG A 52 -1.97 -3.71 -11.35
N ASP A 53 -1.34 -2.59 -11.70
CA ASP A 53 0.10 -2.47 -11.96
C ASP A 53 0.66 -3.55 -12.91
N LEU A 54 -0.14 -3.95 -13.90
CA LEU A 54 0.23 -4.96 -14.91
C LEU A 54 1.46 -4.55 -15.74
N ASN A 55 1.69 -3.24 -15.85
CA ASN A 55 2.88 -2.70 -16.48
C ASN A 55 4.04 -2.77 -15.49
N LYS A 56 4.98 -3.68 -15.71
CA LYS A 56 6.15 -3.87 -14.85
C LYS A 56 7.14 -2.69 -14.89
N THR A 57 7.10 -1.87 -15.94
CA THR A 57 8.01 -0.75 -16.14
C THR A 57 7.36 0.55 -15.67
N ASP A 58 7.29 0.73 -14.35
CA ASP A 58 6.90 2.00 -13.76
C ASP A 58 8.15 2.67 -13.19
N GLU A 59 8.62 3.76 -13.81
CA GLU A 59 9.80 4.50 -13.36
C GLU A 59 9.71 4.94 -11.89
N ILE A 60 8.48 5.05 -11.36
CA ILE A 60 8.23 5.37 -9.96
C ILE A 60 8.59 4.17 -9.08
N MET A 61 8.25 2.94 -9.48
CA MET A 61 8.61 1.73 -8.71
C MET A 61 10.12 1.57 -8.58
N GLU A 62 10.88 1.84 -9.64
CA GLU A 62 12.36 1.73 -9.61
C GLU A 62 13.00 2.74 -8.65
N LYS A 63 12.34 3.87 -8.40
CA LYS A 63 12.85 4.94 -7.52
C LYS A 63 12.41 4.78 -6.06
N LEU A 64 11.44 3.91 -5.77
CA LEU A 64 10.96 3.67 -4.41
C LEU A 64 11.98 2.84 -3.60
N LYS A 65 12.18 3.23 -2.35
CA LYS A 65 13.06 2.54 -1.41
C LYS A 65 12.26 1.69 -0.43
N HIS A 66 12.86 0.58 0.01
CA HIS A 66 12.28 -0.34 0.98
C HIS A 66 10.97 -0.99 0.51
N VAL A 67 10.82 -1.15 -0.81
CA VAL A 67 9.71 -1.84 -1.45
C VAL A 67 10.17 -3.20 -1.94
N THR A 68 9.37 -4.23 -1.69
CA THR A 68 9.59 -5.61 -2.11
C THR A 68 9.14 -5.84 -3.55
N GLY A 69 8.04 -5.22 -3.97
CA GLY A 69 7.50 -5.39 -5.32
C GLY A 69 6.19 -4.63 -5.56
N ASN A 70 5.61 -4.85 -6.74
CA ASN A 70 4.32 -4.30 -7.13
C ASN A 70 3.15 -5.23 -6.77
N THR A 71 1.94 -4.90 -7.23
CA THR A 71 0.75 -5.74 -6.98
C THR A 71 0.88 -7.16 -7.58
N PRO A 72 1.34 -7.36 -8.83
CA PRO A 72 1.65 -8.70 -9.34
C PRO A 72 2.62 -9.51 -8.46
N ASP A 73 3.72 -8.91 -8.00
CA ASP A 73 4.69 -9.59 -7.13
C ASP A 73 4.06 -10.00 -5.79
N MET A 74 3.13 -9.20 -5.27
CA MET A 74 2.35 -9.53 -4.09
C MET A 74 1.44 -10.75 -4.32
N LEU A 75 0.79 -10.83 -5.48
CA LEU A 75 -0.09 -11.95 -5.82
C LEU A 75 0.70 -13.24 -5.99
N GLU A 76 1.85 -13.18 -6.65
CA GLU A 76 2.77 -14.32 -6.77
C GLU A 76 3.25 -14.77 -5.39
N TYR A 77 3.63 -13.81 -4.53
CA TYR A 77 3.95 -14.13 -3.14
C TYR A 77 2.77 -14.84 -2.50
N LEU A 78 1.56 -14.27 -2.49
CA LEU A 78 0.34 -14.85 -1.89
C LEU A 78 0.02 -16.28 -2.36
N GLN A 79 0.29 -16.60 -3.63
CA GLN A 79 0.10 -17.95 -4.16
C GLN A 79 1.14 -18.96 -3.67
N SER A 80 2.33 -18.51 -3.29
CA SER A 80 3.44 -19.36 -2.84
C SER A 80 3.37 -19.78 -1.37
N ILE A 81 2.41 -19.23 -0.61
CA ILE A 81 2.40 -19.29 0.86
C ILE A 81 1.28 -20.20 1.34
N ASP A 82 1.65 -21.15 2.20
CA ASP A 82 0.73 -22.14 2.76
C ASP A 82 0.30 -21.82 4.21
N HIS A 83 0.41 -20.55 4.62
CA HIS A 83 0.03 -20.11 5.96
C HIS A 83 -0.81 -18.84 5.94
N ASN A 84 -1.58 -18.63 7.01
CA ASN A 84 -2.43 -17.46 7.17
C ASN A 84 -1.60 -16.18 7.29
N ILE A 85 -1.99 -15.15 6.54
CA ILE A 85 -1.28 -13.87 6.54
C ILE A 85 -2.24 -12.72 6.83
N CYS A 86 -1.77 -11.78 7.62
CA CYS A 86 -2.42 -10.50 7.83
C CYS A 86 -1.91 -9.49 6.80
N LEU A 87 -2.83 -8.94 6.01
CA LEU A 87 -2.61 -7.83 5.09
C LEU A 87 -3.09 -6.53 5.74
N ALA A 88 -2.18 -5.58 5.90
CA ALA A 88 -2.54 -4.20 6.27
C ALA A 88 -2.46 -3.33 5.01
N SER A 89 -3.62 -2.84 4.55
CA SER A 89 -3.72 -1.92 3.42
C SER A 89 -4.03 -0.50 3.90
N ILE A 90 -3.33 0.48 3.35
CA ILE A 90 -3.63 1.90 3.60
C ILE A 90 -3.78 2.61 2.25
N ASP A 91 -4.85 3.38 2.14
CA ASP A 91 -5.07 4.30 1.04
C ASP A 91 -4.96 5.76 1.49
N PHE A 92 -4.66 6.64 0.54
CA PHE A 92 -4.49 8.07 0.78
C PHE A 92 -5.85 8.80 0.95
N ALA A 93 -6.75 8.29 1.80
CA ALA A 93 -7.97 9.01 2.21
C ALA A 93 -7.73 10.02 3.36
N GLY A 94 -6.46 10.25 3.73
CA GLY A 94 -6.04 11.38 4.57
C GLY A 94 -5.80 11.03 6.03
N ILE A 95 -4.55 10.72 6.37
CA ILE A 95 -4.00 11.14 7.67
C ILE A 95 -3.40 12.52 7.45
N SER A 96 -4.27 13.54 7.35
CA SER A 96 -3.84 14.91 7.60
C SER A 96 -3.81 15.07 9.12
N SER A 97 -2.61 15.13 9.68
CA SER A 97 -2.41 15.44 11.09
C SER A 97 -2.87 16.88 11.34
N ARG A 98 -4.15 17.09 11.67
CA ARG A 98 -4.51 18.22 12.52
C ARG A 98 -4.26 17.79 13.94
N SER A 99 -3.22 18.37 14.52
CA SER A 99 -2.96 18.39 15.95
C SER A 99 -4.24 18.84 16.69
N HIS A 100 -4.59 18.10 17.74
CA HIS A 100 -5.78 18.22 18.60
C HIS A 100 -7.05 17.52 18.12
N LEU A 101 -7.11 16.20 18.28
CA LEU A 101 -8.35 15.53 18.70
C LEU A 101 -8.02 14.39 19.70
N PRO A 102 -8.86 14.17 20.73
CA PRO A 102 -8.60 13.27 21.84
C PRO A 102 -8.54 11.79 21.41
N TYR A 103 -7.81 11.03 22.21
CA TYR A 103 -7.23 9.69 22.03
C TYR A 103 -8.14 8.51 21.60
N ASN A 104 -9.36 8.74 21.09
CA ASN A 104 -10.37 7.67 20.90
C ASN A 104 -10.94 7.51 19.47
N GLN A 105 -10.24 7.92 18.41
CA GLN A 105 -10.77 7.74 17.04
C GLN A 105 -9.77 7.32 15.95
N PHE A 106 -8.83 6.43 16.27
CA PHE A 106 -8.04 5.71 15.25
C PHE A 106 -8.00 4.20 15.50
N LEU A 107 -9.17 3.63 15.84
CA LEU A 107 -9.47 2.25 15.49
C LEU A 107 -10.36 2.31 14.25
N ILE A 108 -9.74 2.36 13.07
CA ILE A 108 -10.34 1.64 11.95
C ILE A 108 -10.48 0.22 12.48
N PRO A 109 -11.69 -0.36 12.56
CA PRO A 109 -11.85 -1.69 13.10
C PRO A 109 -10.89 -2.58 12.32
N TRP A 110 -10.03 -3.31 13.04
CA TRP A 110 -9.28 -4.44 12.50
C TRP A 110 -10.30 -5.49 12.08
N GLY A 111 -10.99 -5.21 10.98
CA GLY A 111 -11.79 -6.15 10.25
C GLY A 111 -10.82 -7.03 9.53
N THR A 112 -10.81 -8.30 9.91
CA THR A 112 -10.19 -9.39 9.17
C THR A 112 -10.53 -9.18 7.70
N ALA A 113 -9.54 -8.80 6.90
CA ALA A 113 -9.69 -8.73 5.46
C ALA A 113 -9.89 -10.17 4.98
N LYS A 114 -11.16 -10.61 4.88
CA LYS A 114 -11.51 -11.69 3.98
C LYS A 114 -11.33 -11.13 2.58
N ILE A 115 -10.36 -11.67 1.87
CA ILE A 115 -10.33 -11.56 0.41
C ILE A 115 -11.59 -12.29 -0.06
N VAL A 116 -12.57 -11.53 -0.52
CA VAL A 116 -13.71 -12.01 -1.28
C VAL A 116 -13.60 -11.36 -2.65
N ASP A 117 -13.63 -12.23 -3.68
CA ASP A 117 -13.50 -11.89 -5.10
C ASP A 117 -14.41 -10.74 -5.55
#